data_AF-A0A957IUA4-F1
#
_entry.id   AF-A0A957IUA4-F1
#
_cell.length_a   1.000
_cell.length_b   1.000
_cell.length_c   1.000
_cell.angle_alpha   90.00
_cell.angle_beta   90.00
_cell.angle_gamma   90.00
#
_symmetry.space_group_name_H-M   'P 1'
#
loop_
_entity.id
_entity.type
_entity.pdbx_description
1 polymer ?
#
loop_
_entity_poly.entity_id
_entity_poly.type
_entity_poly.pdbx_seq_one_letter_code
_entity_poly.pdbx_strand_id
1 'polypeptide(L)'
;NLTELTIFEAETVMYLPEHFVWKRNKRNNLEAFDKRTNVHRFTWQPHGSQFTIIESVPNECLLIKLQSPRKLDKDAVLQALNFDSSWVTVTNRQSSD
;
A
#
# COMPACT_ATOMS: atom_id res chain seq x y z
N ASN A 1 -1.11 -0.31 -9.14
CA ASN A 1 -0.43 1.00 -9.07
C ASN A 1 -1.21 1.92 -8.19
N LEU A 2 -0.54 2.54 -7.21
CA LEU A 2 -1.13 3.52 -6.30
C LEU A 2 -1.00 4.90 -6.95
N THR A 3 -2.08 5.42 -7.53
CA THR A 3 -2.09 6.72 -8.24
C THR A 3 -2.81 7.80 -7.46
N GLU A 4 -3.48 7.45 -6.37
CA GLU A 4 -4.16 8.40 -5.49
C GLU A 4 -3.75 8.10 -4.06
N LEU A 5 -3.42 9.17 -3.33
CA LEU A 5 -2.98 9.13 -1.94
C LEU A 5 -3.78 10.17 -1.16
N THR A 6 -4.14 9.83 0.06
CA THR A 6 -4.70 10.77 1.03
C THR A 6 -3.79 10.80 2.23
N ILE A 7 -3.32 11.99 2.59
CA ILE A 7 -2.43 12.22 3.72
C ILE A 7 -3.17 13.13 4.71
N PHE A 8 -3.23 12.68 5.95
CA PHE A 8 -3.79 13.43 7.06
C PHE A 8 -3.05 13.06 8.33
N GLU A 9 -3.12 13.95 9.31
CA GLU A 9 -2.60 13.73 10.64
C GLU A 9 -3.77 13.45 11.59
N ALA A 10 -3.51 12.64 12.61
CA ALA A 10 -4.45 12.40 13.69
C ALA A 10 -3.73 12.62 15.02
N GLU A 11 -4.45 13.14 16.01
CA GLU A 11 -3.89 13.33 17.35
C GLU A 11 -3.49 11.98 17.95
N THR A 12 -2.30 11.95 18.55
CA THR A 12 -1.88 10.76 19.30
C THR A 12 -2.54 10.78 20.66
N VAL A 13 -3.47 9.86 20.88
CA VAL A 13 -4.21 9.72 22.13
C VAL A 13 -4.01 8.35 22.75
N MET A 14 -4.21 8.26 24.06
CA MET A 14 -4.24 6.98 24.77
C MET A 14 -5.61 6.32 24.62
N TYR A 15 -5.62 5.06 24.18
CA TYR A 15 -6.84 4.26 24.08
C TYR A 15 -7.01 3.38 25.31
N LEU A 16 -7.91 3.77 26.20
CA LEU A 16 -8.23 2.99 27.40
C LEU A 16 -9.12 1.78 27.04
N PRO A 17 -8.69 0.53 27.28
CA PRO A 17 -9.44 -0.67 26.87
C PRO A 17 -10.88 -0.73 27.40
N GLU A 18 -11.13 -0.15 28.58
CA GLU A 18 -12.44 -0.05 29.21
C GLU A 18 -13.43 0.84 28.44
N HIS A 19 -12.98 1.66 27.50
CA HIS A 19 -13.86 2.45 26.63
C HIS A 19 -14.44 1.65 25.47
N PHE A 20 -14.07 0.37 25.32
CA PHE A 20 -14.44 -0.43 24.16
C PHE A 20 -15.21 -1.70 24.52
N VAL A 21 -16.14 -2.07 23.65
CA VAL A 21 -16.78 -3.40 23.64
C VAL A 21 -15.98 -4.28 22.69
N TRP A 22 -15.37 -5.32 23.25
CA TRP A 22 -14.56 -6.28 22.51
C TRP A 22 -15.39 -7.49 22.11
N LYS A 23 -15.38 -7.86 20.82
CA LYS A 23 -16.10 -9.04 20.33
C LYS A 23 -15.34 -9.72 19.18
N ARG A 24 -15.56 -11.02 19.02
CA ARG A 24 -15.02 -11.76 17.88
C ARG A 24 -16.00 -11.72 16.71
N ASN A 25 -15.50 -11.46 15.50
CA ASN A 25 -16.32 -11.50 14.29
C ASN A 25 -16.36 -12.93 13.69
N LYS A 26 -17.10 -13.11 12.59
CA LYS A 26 -17.23 -14.42 11.89
C LYS A 26 -15.90 -15.03 11.41
N ARG A 27 -14.86 -14.21 11.25
CA ARG A 27 -13.51 -14.61 10.85
C ARG A 27 -12.55 -14.75 12.04
N ASN A 28 -13.10 -14.74 13.26
CA ASN A 28 -12.35 -14.83 14.51
C ASN A 28 -11.39 -13.66 14.79
N ASN A 29 -11.53 -12.53 14.08
CA ASN A 29 -10.83 -11.29 14.46
C ASN A 29 -11.41 -10.78 15.77
N LEU A 30 -10.56 -10.26 16.65
CA LEU A 30 -10.99 -9.51 17.83
C LEU A 30 -11.20 -8.04 17.42
N GLU A 31 -12.44 -7.58 17.46
CA GLU A 31 -12.83 -6.22 17.10
C GLU A 31 -13.22 -5.42 18.34
N ALA A 32 -12.91 -4.13 18.34
CA ALA A 32 -13.26 -3.21 19.41
C ALA A 32 -14.18 -2.10 18.89
N PHE A 33 -15.31 -1.91 19.55
CA PHE A 33 -16.27 -0.87 19.25
C PHE A 33 -16.31 0.14 20.40
N ASP A 34 -16.20 1.42 20.10
CA ASP A 34 -16.28 2.49 21.10
C ASP A 34 -17.63 2.45 21.82
N LYS A 35 -17.64 2.38 23.15
CA LYS A 35 -18.87 2.21 23.95
C LYS A 35 -19.86 3.36 23.81
N ARG A 36 -19.38 4.58 23.54
CA ARG A 36 -20.20 5.79 23.47
C ARG A 36 -20.83 5.97 22.09
N THR A 37 -20.08 5.65 21.04
CA THR A 37 -20.45 5.95 19.65
C THR A 37 -20.80 4.70 18.84
N ASN A 38 -20.48 3.51 19.36
CA ASN A 38 -20.60 2.23 18.66
C ASN A 38 -19.80 2.16 17.34
N VAL A 39 -18.78 3.02 17.20
CA VAL A 39 -17.89 3.04 16.03
C VAL A 39 -16.82 1.95 16.19
N HIS A 40 -16.56 1.20 15.13
CA HIS A 40 -15.49 0.22 15.07
C HIS A 40 -14.13 0.92 15.04
N ARG A 41 -13.30 0.70 16.07
CA ARG A 41 -12.01 1.38 16.23
C ARG A 41 -10.80 0.47 16.04
N PHE A 42 -10.88 -0.79 16.48
CA PHE A 42 -9.75 -1.71 16.38
C PHE A 42 -10.13 -3.04 15.76
N THR A 43 -9.20 -3.61 15.00
CA THR A 43 -9.25 -5.00 14.55
C THR A 43 -7.92 -5.67 14.83
N TRP A 44 -7.94 -6.77 15.58
CA TRP A 44 -6.81 -7.65 15.79
C TRP A 44 -7.08 -8.97 15.08
N GLN A 45 -6.22 -9.34 14.13
CA GLN A 45 -6.35 -10.60 13.40
C GLN A 45 -6.03 -11.82 14.29
N PRO A 46 -6.60 -13.00 13.99
CA PRO A 46 -6.20 -14.27 14.58
C PRO A 46 -4.69 -14.46 14.50
N HIS A 47 -4.13 -15.14 15.49
CA HIS A 47 -2.69 -15.42 15.57
C HIS A 47 -1.78 -14.19 15.72
N GLY A 48 -2.34 -12.98 15.82
CA GLY A 48 -1.61 -11.77 16.14
C GLY A 48 -0.79 -11.17 15.01
N SER A 49 -1.00 -11.60 13.76
CA SER A 49 -0.25 -11.14 12.58
C SER A 49 -0.39 -9.64 12.31
N GLN A 50 -1.50 -9.02 12.73
CA GLN A 50 -1.79 -7.62 12.46
C GLN A 50 -2.74 -7.02 13.51
N PHE A 51 -2.44 -5.79 13.93
CA PHE A 51 -3.32 -4.91 14.68
C PHE A 51 -3.61 -3.66 13.84
N THR A 52 -4.88 -3.33 13.66
CA THR A 52 -5.34 -2.20 12.83
C THR A 52 -6.13 -1.22 13.67
N ILE A 53 -5.78 0.06 13.57
CA ILE A 53 -6.54 1.19 14.09
C ILE A 53 -7.34 1.78 12.93
N ILE A 54 -8.65 1.95 13.12
CA ILE A 54 -9.57 2.47 12.12
C ILE A 54 -9.83 3.94 12.43
N GLU A 55 -9.36 4.82 11.55
CA GLU A 55 -9.60 6.26 11.62
C GLU A 55 -10.47 6.74 10.47
N SER A 56 -11.32 7.72 10.77
CA SER A 56 -12.04 8.46 9.75
C SER A 56 -11.11 9.47 9.08
N VAL A 57 -11.05 9.45 7.76
CA VAL A 57 -10.33 10.47 6.99
C VAL A 57 -11.06 11.81 7.16
N PRO A 58 -10.38 12.88 7.60
CA PRO A 58 -10.99 14.20 7.75
C PRO A 58 -11.30 14.83 6.38
N ASN A 59 -12.28 15.74 6.36
CA ASN A 59 -12.62 16.50 5.14
C ASN A 59 -11.44 17.38 4.68
N GLU A 60 -10.72 17.97 5.64
CA GLU A 60 -9.50 18.72 5.39
C GLU A 60 -8.31 17.75 5.42
N CYS A 61 -7.87 17.30 4.25
CA CYS A 61 -6.71 16.44 4.08
C CYS A 61 -5.97 16.75 2.78
N LEU A 62 -4.71 16.33 2.69
CA LEU A 62 -3.92 16.46 1.47
C LEU A 62 -4.24 15.31 0.51
N LEU A 63 -4.76 15.64 -0.66
CA LEU A 63 -5.03 14.71 -1.75
C LEU A 63 -3.92 14.80 -2.79
N ILE A 64 -3.19 13.71 -3.02
CA ILE A 64 -2.14 13.64 -4.04
C ILE A 64 -2.61 12.69 -5.14
N LYS A 65 -2.67 13.20 -6.37
CA LYS A 65 -2.91 12.39 -7.57
C LYS A 65 -1.63 12.32 -8.38
N LEU A 66 -1.13 11.11 -8.56
CA LEU A 66 0.05 10.84 -9.38
C LEU A 66 -0.40 10.54 -10.81
N GLN A 67 0.21 11.23 -11.76
CA GLN A 67 0.12 10.79 -13.15
C GLN A 67 0.89 9.48 -13.29
N SER A 68 0.23 8.45 -13.84
CA SER A 68 0.93 7.21 -14.14
C SER A 68 2.09 7.51 -15.10
N PRO A 69 3.30 6.98 -14.85
CA PRO A 69 4.41 7.19 -15.76
C PRO A 69 4.02 6.65 -17.14
N ARG A 70 4.26 7.46 -18.17
CA ARG A 70 4.07 7.01 -19.54
C ARG A 70 5.05 5.88 -19.81
N LYS A 71 4.61 4.87 -20.56
CA LYS A 71 5.54 3.86 -21.06
C LYS A 71 6.60 4.58 -21.90
N LEU A 72 7.86 4.27 -21.65
CA LEU A 72 8.94 4.76 -22.49
C LEU A 72 8.76 4.19 -23.89
N ASP A 73 8.89 5.05 -24.88
CA ASP A 73 9.04 4.63 -26.26
C ASP A 73 10.43 4.01 -26.41
N LYS A 74 10.46 2.70 -26.66
CA LYS A 74 11.70 1.95 -26.74
C LYS A 74 12.59 2.46 -27.87
N ASP A 75 12.00 2.81 -29.01
CA ASP A 75 12.75 3.23 -30.18
C ASP A 75 13.38 4.61 -29.94
N ALA A 76 12.61 5.53 -29.35
CA ALA A 76 13.12 6.84 -28.96
C ALA A 76 14.26 6.75 -27.93
N VAL A 77 14.17 5.83 -26.96
CA VAL A 77 15.23 5.59 -25.98
C VAL A 77 16.49 5.04 -26.64
N LEU A 78 16.36 4.02 -27.51
CA LEU A 78 17.51 3.44 -28.23
C LEU A 78 18.18 4.48 -29.13
N GLN A 79 17.39 5.31 -29.82
CA GLN A 79 17.90 6.40 -30.65
C GLN A 79 18.67 7.43 -29.81
N ALA A 80 18.13 7.85 -28.66
CA ALA A 80 18.80 8.81 -27.77
C ALA A 80 20.12 8.28 -27.20
N LEU A 81 20.26 6.95 -27.07
CA LEU A 81 21.48 6.29 -26.64
C LEU A 81 22.50 6.08 -27.76
N ASN A 82 22.17 6.45 -29.01
CA ASN A 82 22.92 6.07 -30.22
C ASN A 82 23.18 4.55 -30.26
N PHE A 83 22.19 3.76 -29.85
CA PHE A 83 22.27 2.31 -29.97
C PHE A 83 22.37 1.92 -31.44
N ASP A 84 23.27 0.98 -31.73
CA ASP A 84 23.33 0.30 -33.01
C ASP A 84 23.62 -1.19 -32.79
N SER A 85 23.50 -1.99 -33.87
CA SER A 85 23.63 -3.44 -33.78
C SER A 85 25.00 -3.94 -33.30
N SER A 86 26.04 -3.12 -33.34
CA SER A 86 27.39 -3.46 -32.84
C SER A 86 27.42 -3.68 -31.32
N TRP A 87 26.44 -3.16 -30.59
CA TRP A 87 26.32 -3.33 -29.14
C TRP A 87 25.93 -4.76 -28.75
N VAL A 88 25.46 -5.58 -29.69
CA VAL A 88 24.98 -6.94 -29.42
C VAL A 88 25.88 -7.95 -30.12
N THR A 89 26.61 -8.73 -29.33
CA THR A 89 27.36 -9.89 -29.83
C THR A 89 26.53 -11.16 -29.66
N VAL A 90 26.10 -11.75 -30.77
CA VAL A 90 25.38 -13.04 -30.77
C VAL A 90 26.39 -14.17 -30.96
N THR A 91 26.51 -15.06 -29.98
CA THR A 91 27.32 -16.28 -30.09
C THR A 91 26.46 -17.52 -29.86
N ASN A 92 26.78 -18.59 -30.59
CA ASN A 92 26.21 -19.91 -30.36
C ASN A 92 27.12 -20.69 -29.41
N ARG A 93 26.51 -21.48 -28.51
CA ARG A 93 27.25 -22.41 -27.65
C ARG A 93 27.97 -23.42 -28.55
N GLN A 94 29.30 -23.44 -28.49
CA GLN A 94 30.11 -24.47 -29.13
C GLN A 94 29.82 -25.80 -28.43
N SER A 95 29.36 -26.80 -29.16
CA SER A 95 29.35 -28.18 -28.69
C SER A 95 30.79 -28.69 -28.74
N SER A 96 31.32 -29.15 -27.61
CA SER A 96 32.60 -29.86 -27.57
C SER A 96 32.40 -31.25 -28.17
N ASP A 97 33.12 -31.57 -29.25
CA ASP A 97 33.32 -32.95 -29.71
C ASP A 97 34.25 -33.70 -28.73
#